data_AF-A0A432RZ79-F1
#
_entry.id   AF-A0A432RZ79-F1
#
_cell.length_a   1.000
_cell.length_b   1.000
_cell.length_c   1.000
_cell.angle_alpha   90.00
_cell.angle_beta   90.00
_cell.angle_gamma   90.00
#
_symmetry.space_group_name_H-M   'P 1'
#
loop_
_entity.id
_entity.type
_entity.pdbx_description
1 polymer ?
#
loop_
_entity_poly.entity_id
_entity_poly.type
_entity_poly.pdbx_seq_one_letter_code
_entity_poly.pdbx_strand_id
1 'polypeptide(L)'
;MRKLIKSPNSIKTAYISAVKEELGLIKRKKTNNRKVKPPQYLKPFIKEAILNNPNATYKEIQEITLRLIRNSKESLPFYGVFAQFKTDNLEVNKDIYYE
;
A
#
# COMPACT_ATOMS: atom_id res chain seq x y z
N MET A 1 7.08 13.10 12.84
CA MET A 1 7.83 12.36 11.80
C MET A 1 6.88 11.52 10.96
N ARG A 2 6.77 11.79 9.65
CA ARG A 2 6.00 10.97 8.71
C ARG A 2 6.79 9.67 8.46
N LYS A 3 6.24 8.51 8.86
CA LYS A 3 6.91 7.22 8.64
C LYS A 3 6.85 6.87 7.14
N LEU A 4 7.95 6.40 6.55
CA LEU A 4 7.98 5.91 5.16
C LEU A 4 7.30 4.54 5.07
N ILE A 5 6.69 4.19 3.93
CA ILE A 5 6.19 2.82 3.69
C ILE A 5 7.40 1.89 3.63
N LYS A 6 7.58 1.02 4.64
CA LYS A 6 8.76 0.14 4.73
C LYS A 6 8.54 -1.25 4.14
N SER A 7 7.30 -1.75 4.09
CA SER A 7 7.00 -3.12 3.69
C SER A 7 5.87 -3.20 2.65
N PRO A 8 5.86 -4.21 1.76
CA PRO A 8 4.80 -4.41 0.76
C PRO A 8 3.43 -4.60 1.42
N ASN A 9 3.40 -5.30 2.56
CA ASN A 9 2.18 -5.60 3.32
C ASN A 9 1.49 -4.34 3.88
N SER A 10 2.19 -3.20 3.92
CA SER A 10 1.60 -1.91 4.28
C SER A 10 0.57 -1.42 3.25
N ILE A 11 0.65 -1.92 2.00
CA ILE A 11 -0.30 -1.61 0.93
C ILE A 11 -1.46 -2.60 1.04
N LYS A 12 -2.62 -2.14 1.51
CA LYS A 12 -3.79 -3.02 1.69
C LYS A 12 -4.23 -3.61 0.35
N THR A 13 -4.49 -4.92 0.30
CA THR A 13 -5.04 -5.60 -0.89
C THR A 13 -6.39 -5.02 -1.30
N ALA A 14 -7.16 -4.51 -0.34
CA ALA A 14 -8.39 -3.75 -0.59
C ALA A 14 -8.16 -2.48 -1.42
N TYR A 15 -6.98 -1.86 -1.38
CA TYR A 15 -6.64 -0.73 -2.26
C TYR A 15 -6.42 -1.20 -3.70
N ILE A 16 -5.68 -2.30 -3.88
CA ILE A 16 -5.42 -2.90 -5.19
C ILE A 16 -6.73 -3.33 -5.85
N SER A 17 -7.60 -4.01 -5.12
CA SER A 17 -8.94 -4.39 -5.62
C SER A 17 -9.77 -3.17 -6.02
N ALA A 18 -9.56 -2.00 -5.40
CA ALA A 18 -10.28 -0.78 -5.75
C ALA A 18 -9.84 -0.25 -7.09
N VAL A 19 -8.53 -0.19 -7.29
CA VAL A 19 -7.96 0.27 -8.55
C VAL A 19 -8.27 -0.70 -9.67
N LYS A 20 -8.22 -2.03 -9.44
CA LYS A 20 -8.64 -3.03 -10.44
C LYS A 20 -10.11 -2.89 -10.85
N GLU A 21 -10.99 -2.57 -9.91
CA GLU A 21 -12.41 -2.32 -10.19
C GLU A 21 -12.61 -1.02 -10.99
N GLU A 22 -11.92 0.06 -10.62
CA GLU A 22 -11.95 1.33 -11.38
C GLU A 22 -11.39 1.19 -12.80
N LEU A 23 -10.40 0.31 -13.00
CA LEU A 23 -9.84 -0.03 -14.30
C LEU A 23 -10.72 -1.01 -15.10
N GLY A 24 -11.84 -1.49 -14.55
CA GLY A 24 -12.73 -2.44 -15.21
C GLY A 24 -12.21 -3.88 -15.28
N LEU A 25 -11.10 -4.20 -14.62
CA LEU A 25 -10.48 -5.53 -14.60
C LEU A 25 -11.25 -6.52 -13.71
N ILE A 26 -12.02 -6.01 -12.75
CA ILE A 26 -12.86 -6.81 -11.85
C ILE A 26 -14.27 -6.21 -11.84
N LYS A 27 -15.28 -7.00 -12.22
CA LYS A 27 -16.68 -6.63 -12.06
C LYS A 27 -17.18 -7.09 -10.69
N ARG A 28 -17.43 -6.15 -9.78
CA ARG A 28 -18.17 -6.42 -8.54
C ARG A 28 -19.63 -6.04 -8.70
N LYS A 29 -20.53 -6.78 -8.01
CA LYS A 29 -21.90 -6.31 -7.78
C LYS A 29 -21.80 -4.96 -7.07
N LYS A 30 -22.32 -3.91 -7.71
CA LYS A 30 -22.44 -2.54 -7.16
C LYS A 30 -23.19 -2.60 -5.84
N THR A 31 -22.47 -2.82 -4.75
CA THR A 31 -22.98 -2.60 -3.39
C THR A 31 -22.57 -1.19 -3.03
N ASN A 32 -23.56 -0.37 -2.70
CA ASN A 32 -23.54 1.08 -2.88
C ASN A 32 -22.49 1.88 -2.07
N ASN A 33 -21.55 1.28 -1.34
CA ASN A 33 -20.48 2.02 -0.69
C ASN A 33 -19.26 1.15 -0.38
N ARG A 34 -18.14 1.40 -1.08
CA ARG A 34 -16.85 0.84 -0.69
C ARG A 34 -16.39 1.49 0.61
N LYS A 35 -16.37 0.72 1.71
CA LYS A 35 -15.91 1.21 3.03
C LYS A 35 -14.45 1.66 3.04
N VAL A 36 -13.61 1.13 2.14
CA VAL A 36 -12.16 1.37 2.11
C VAL A 36 -11.72 1.84 0.73
N LYS A 37 -11.33 3.11 0.61
CA LYS A 37 -10.80 3.72 -0.62
C LYS A 37 -9.27 3.82 -0.54
N PRO A 38 -8.55 3.62 -1.66
CA PRO A 38 -7.11 3.86 -1.71
C PRO A 38 -6.83 5.34 -1.46
N PRO A 39 -5.80 5.69 -0.65
CA PRO A 39 -5.36 7.07 -0.53
C PRO A 39 -4.97 7.67 -1.89
N GLN A 40 -5.28 8.95 -2.10
CA GLN A 40 -5.06 9.61 -3.40
C GLN A 40 -3.60 9.59 -3.86
N TYR A 41 -2.66 9.73 -2.92
CA TYR A 41 -1.22 9.69 -3.21
C TYR A 41 -0.72 8.28 -3.60
N LEU A 42 -1.40 7.22 -3.13
CA LEU A 42 -0.97 5.83 -3.36
C LEU A 42 -1.52 5.27 -4.67
N LYS A 43 -2.66 5.82 -5.11
CA LYS A 43 -3.43 5.35 -6.25
C LYS A 43 -2.65 5.35 -7.58
N PRO A 44 -1.83 6.36 -7.93
CA PRO A 44 -1.02 6.35 -9.15
C PRO A 44 -0.05 5.17 -9.19
N PHE A 45 0.65 4.90 -8.09
CA PHE A 45 1.61 3.80 -8.00
C PHE A 45 0.95 2.43 -8.13
N ILE A 46 -0.21 2.24 -7.49
CA ILE A 46 -0.98 1.00 -7.65
C ILE A 46 -1.48 0.84 -9.08
N LYS A 47 -1.95 1.93 -9.71
CA LYS A 47 -2.43 1.92 -11.10
C LYS A 47 -1.30 1.55 -12.06
N GLU A 48 -0.13 2.16 -11.88
CA GLU A 48 1.07 1.86 -12.67
C GLU A 48 1.52 0.41 -12.49
N ALA A 49 1.55 -0.10 -11.24
CA ALA A 49 1.91 -1.49 -10.97
C ALA A 49 0.98 -2.48 -11.68
N ILE A 50 -0.33 -2.23 -11.68
CA ILE A 50 -1.33 -3.08 -12.34
C ILE A 50 -1.22 -3.01 -13.87
N LEU A 51 -1.11 -1.80 -14.43
CA LEU A 51 -1.08 -1.61 -15.89
C LEU A 51 0.16 -2.23 -16.53
N ASN A 52 1.31 -2.11 -15.86
CA ASN A 52 2.56 -2.69 -16.34
C ASN A 52 2.65 -4.21 -16.10
N ASN A 53 1.80 -4.77 -15.22
CA ASN A 53 1.81 -6.19 -14.86
C ASN A 53 0.38 -6.74 -14.71
N PRO A 54 -0.37 -6.92 -15.81
CA PRO A 54 -1.80 -7.26 -15.77
C PRO A 54 -2.10 -8.59 -15.09
N ASN A 55 -1.17 -9.56 -15.18
CA ASN A 55 -1.30 -10.90 -14.59
C ASN A 55 -0.68 -11.04 -13.20
N ALA A 56 -0.15 -9.95 -12.62
CA ALA A 56 0.47 -10.01 -11.31
C ALA A 56 -0.54 -10.32 -10.19
N THR A 57 -0.08 -11.17 -9.27
CA THR A 57 -0.75 -11.47 -8.01
C THR A 57 -0.80 -10.23 -7.11
N TYR A 58 -1.67 -10.27 -6.09
CA TYR A 58 -1.74 -9.17 -5.12
C TYR A 58 -0.39 -8.91 -4.43
N LYS A 59 0.38 -9.96 -4.12
CA LYS A 59 1.68 -9.85 -3.46
C LYS A 59 2.70 -9.15 -4.37
N GLU A 60 2.77 -9.57 -5.62
CA GLU A 60 3.66 -8.93 -6.62
C GLU A 60 3.27 -7.47 -6.84
N ILE A 61 1.98 -7.15 -6.92
CA ILE A 61 1.52 -5.76 -7.04
C ILE A 61 1.94 -4.94 -5.82
N GLN A 62 1.88 -5.48 -4.61
CA GLN A 62 2.37 -4.79 -3.40
C GLN A 62 3.87 -4.51 -3.47
N GLU A 63 4.67 -5.48 -3.92
CA GLU A 63 6.13 -5.34 -4.05
C GLU A 63 6.51 -4.31 -5.12
N ILE A 64 5.87 -4.37 -6.28
CA ILE A 64 6.09 -3.44 -7.40
C ILE A 64 5.67 -2.03 -6.98
N THR A 65 4.50 -1.88 -6.36
CA THR A 65 4.01 -0.60 -5.86
C THR A 65 4.99 -0.01 -4.85
N LEU A 66 5.52 -0.81 -3.91
CA LEU A 66 6.53 -0.35 -2.97
C LEU A 66 7.81 0.11 -3.67
N ARG A 67 8.27 -0.63 -4.69
CA ARG A 67 9.45 -0.27 -5.47
C ARG A 67 9.25 1.06 -6.20
N LEU A 68 8.08 1.27 -6.82
CA LEU A 68 7.73 2.54 -7.47
C LEU A 68 7.73 3.71 -6.48
N ILE A 69 7.20 3.51 -5.27
CA ILE A 69 7.21 4.51 -4.19
C ILE A 69 8.62 4.84 -3.70
N ARG A 70 9.51 3.84 -3.62
CA ARG A 70 10.90 4.07 -3.21
C ARG A 70 11.71 4.79 -4.28
N ASN A 71 11.39 4.54 -5.54
CA ASN A 71 12.05 5.15 -6.69
C ASN A 71 11.50 6.56 -6.99
N SER A 72 10.28 6.89 -6.55
CA SER A 72 9.78 8.24 -6.64
C SER A 72 10.50 9.12 -5.62
N LYS A 73 11.09 10.23 -6.08
CA LYS A 73 11.75 11.24 -5.23
C LYS A 73 10.76 11.98 -4.31
N GLU A 74 9.46 11.64 -4.36
CA GLU A 74 8.41 12.23 -3.53
C GLU A 74 8.26 11.45 -2.23
N SER A 75 8.55 12.10 -1.10
CA SER A 75 8.32 11.53 0.23
C SER A 75 6.81 11.33 0.46
N LEU A 76 6.28 10.13 0.23
CA LEU A 76 4.86 9.86 0.43
C LEU A 76 4.50 9.77 1.93
N PRO A 77 3.40 10.40 2.37
CA PRO A 77 2.92 10.27 3.75
C PRO A 77 2.28 8.89 3.98
N PHE A 78 2.79 8.11 4.93
CA PHE A 78 2.15 6.86 5.37
C PHE A 78 0.86 7.13 6.15
N TYR A 79 -0.28 6.70 5.62
CA TYR A 79 -1.54 6.64 6.37
C TYR A 79 -1.61 5.32 7.16
N GLY A 80 -1.05 5.36 8.38
CA GLY A 80 -1.16 4.30 9.36
C GLY A 80 -2.56 4.25 9.97
N VAL A 81 -3.50 3.60 9.31
CA VAL A 81 -4.77 3.17 9.92
C VAL A 81 -4.69 1.65 10.12
N PHE A 82 -3.95 1.30 11.16
CA PHE A 82 -4.15 0.13 12.02
C PHE A 82 -3.66 0.52 13.43
N ALA A 83 -4.30 1.54 14.00
CA ALA A 83 -4.31 1.73 15.45
C ALA A 83 -5.25 0.68 16.04
N GLN A 84 -4.75 -0.55 16.22
CA GLN A 84 -5.42 -1.50 17.11
C GLN A 84 -4.46 -2.56 17.65
N PHE A 85 -3.34 -2.15 18.22
CA PHE A 85 -2.74 -2.93 19.31
C PHE A 85 -2.27 -1.95 20.38
N LYS A 86 -2.77 -2.19 21.59
CA LYS A 86 -2.52 -1.44 22.81
C LYS A 86 -1.01 -1.24 22.98
N THR A 87 -0.60 0.00 23.14
CA THR A 87 0.72 0.34 23.66
C THR A 87 0.75 -0.05 25.12
N ASP A 88 1.38 -1.18 25.42
CA ASP A 88 2.12 -1.35 26.67
C ASP A 88 3.48 -1.96 26.31
N ASN A 89 4.51 -1.16 26.54
CA ASN A 89 5.92 -1.52 26.76
C ASN A 89 6.60 -2.41 25.71
N LEU A 90 7.42 -1.81 24.85
CA LEU A 90 8.66 -2.45 24.41
C LEU A 90 9.66 -1.38 23.97
N GLU A 91 10.66 -1.17 24.82
CA GLU A 91 11.93 -0.53 24.49
C GLU A 91 12.52 -1.24 23.26
N VAL A 92 12.74 -0.49 22.18
CA VAL A 92 13.46 -1.02 21.03
C VAL A 92 14.90 -0.60 21.18
N ASN A 93 15.70 -1.56 21.68
CA ASN A 93 17.16 -1.51 21.64
C ASN A 93 17.62 -1.20 20.20
N LYS A 94 18.36 -0.10 20.06
CA LYS A 94 18.99 0.32 18.81
C LYS A 94 20.38 -0.26 18.78
N ASP A 95 20.48 -1.51 18.43
CA ASP A 95 21.68 -2.01 17.82
C ASP A 95 21.29 -2.70 16.52
N ILE A 96 22.30 -3.00 15.74
CA ILE A 96 22.28 -3.83 14.54
C ILE A 96 22.25 -3.01 13.21
N TYR A 97 23.50 -2.89 12.71
CA TYR A 97 24.01 -2.65 11.36
C TYR A 97 24.30 -1.22 10.90
N TYR A 98 25.52 -0.75 11.21
CA TYR A 98 26.56 -0.48 10.20
C TYR A 98 27.95 -0.78 10.81
N GLU A 99 28.63 -1.81 10.30
CA GLU A 99 30.07 -1.83 9.99
C GLU A 99 30.25 -2.65 8.71
#